data_AF-A0A835FXY7-F1
#
_entry.id   AF-A0A835FXY7-F1
#
_cell.length_a   1.000
_cell.length_b   1.000
_cell.length_c   1.000
_cell.angle_alpha   90.00
_cell.angle_beta   90.00
_cell.angle_gamma   90.00
#
_symmetry.space_group_name_H-M   'P 1'
#
loop_
_entity.id
_entity.type
_entity.pdbx_description
1 polymer ?
#
loop_
_entity_poly.entity_id
_entity_poly.type
_entity_poly.pdbx_seq_one_letter_code
_entity_poly.pdbx_strand_id
1 'polypeptide(L)'
;MDHRAAPSLSSEEKRRIERVARCVARDRDGDLTEKLLLRLLSITRNGRRWGFLSPDHPLHPYYLQQKVSERCRILRPRTAAAADR
;
A
#
# COMPACT_ATOMS: atom_id res chain seq x y z
N MET A 1 30.93 7.10 -9.15
CA MET A 1 29.79 7.18 -8.22
C MET A 1 28.56 6.72 -8.97
N ASP A 2 28.28 5.43 -8.87
CA ASP A 2 27.15 4.81 -9.54
C ASP A 2 25.86 5.37 -8.97
N HIS A 3 25.15 6.14 -9.80
CA HIS A 3 23.76 6.48 -9.55
C HIS A 3 22.98 5.17 -9.52
N ARG A 4 22.84 4.60 -8.32
CA ARG A 4 21.87 3.56 -8.02
C ARG A 4 20.50 4.23 -8.09
N ALA A 5 20.06 4.51 -9.32
CA ALA A 5 18.72 4.96 -9.63
C ALA A 5 17.80 3.94 -8.95
N ALA A 6 17.08 4.39 -7.92
CA ALA A 6 15.98 3.63 -7.38
C ALA A 6 15.17 3.16 -8.60
N PRO A 7 14.98 1.84 -8.82
CA PRO A 7 14.37 1.34 -10.04
C PRO A 7 13.07 2.11 -10.23
N SER A 8 13.00 2.87 -11.32
CA SER A 8 11.90 3.76 -11.63
C SER A 8 10.64 2.91 -11.66
N LEU A 9 9.93 2.87 -10.53
CA LEU A 9 8.70 2.12 -10.35
C LEU A 9 7.79 2.37 -11.55
N SER A 10 7.44 1.31 -12.29
CA SER A 10 6.53 1.46 -13.42
C SER A 10 5.22 2.07 -12.93
N SER A 11 4.60 2.93 -13.74
CA SER A 11 3.29 3.50 -13.42
C SER A 11 2.24 2.43 -13.11
N GLU A 12 2.39 1.22 -13.69
CA GLU A 12 1.54 0.09 -13.35
C GLU A 12 1.80 -0.45 -11.93
N GLU A 13 3.06 -0.59 -11.53
CA GLU A 13 3.44 -1.07 -10.20
C GLU A 13 3.00 -0.10 -9.11
N LYS A 14 3.18 1.21 -9.34
CA LYS A 14 2.67 2.26 -8.43
C LYS A 14 1.17 2.13 -8.23
N ARG A 15 0.40 2.11 -9.33
CA ARG A 15 -1.07 1.96 -9.29
C ARG A 15 -1.51 0.68 -8.58
N ARG A 16 -0.75 -0.41 -8.74
CA ARG A 16 -1.02 -1.68 -8.07
C ARG A 16 -0.84 -1.55 -6.56
N ILE A 17 0.30 -1.01 -6.12
CA ILE A 17 0.61 -0.80 -4.70
C ILE A 17 -0.44 0.13 -4.06
N GLU A 18 -0.77 1.23 -4.70
CA GLU A 18 -1.79 2.18 -4.23
C GLU A 18 -3.17 1.53 -4.07
N ARG A 19 -3.61 0.70 -5.04
CA ARG A 19 -4.89 -0.03 -4.93
C ARG A 19 -4.89 -0.95 -3.72
N VAL A 20 -3.81 -1.69 -3.51
CA VAL A 20 -3.70 -2.63 -2.38
C VAL A 20 -3.66 -1.87 -1.06
N ALA A 21 -2.88 -0.79 -0.97
CA ALA A 21 -2.81 0.08 0.19
C ALA A 21 -4.21 0.63 0.55
N ARG A 22 -4.99 1.08 -0.44
CA ARG A 22 -6.38 1.52 -0.24
C ARG A 22 -7.27 0.42 0.29
N CYS A 23 -7.22 -0.78 -0.29
CA CYS A 23 -8.03 -1.90 0.17
C CYS A 23 -7.71 -2.27 1.63
N VAL A 24 -6.42 -2.38 1.97
CA VAL A 24 -5.97 -2.71 3.32
C VAL A 24 -6.26 -1.59 4.32
N ALA A 25 -6.13 -0.32 3.92
CA ALA A 25 -6.40 0.82 4.78
C ALA A 25 -7.88 0.93 5.18
N ARG A 26 -8.80 0.45 4.33
CA ARG A 26 -10.26 0.46 4.57
C ARG A 26 -10.74 -0.75 5.37
N ASP A 27 -9.88 -1.73 5.58
CA ASP A 27 -10.20 -2.92 6.37
C ASP A 27 -10.45 -2.52 7.83
N ARG A 28 -11.70 -2.67 8.28
CA ARG A 28 -12.13 -2.31 9.64
C ARG A 28 -11.71 -3.33 10.67
N ASP A 29 -11.40 -4.56 10.26
CA ASP A 29 -11.11 -5.70 11.14
C ASP A 29 -9.61 -5.88 11.48
N GLY A 30 -8.81 -4.82 11.36
CA GLY A 30 -7.44 -4.83 11.90
C GLY A 30 -6.50 -5.82 11.20
N ASP A 31 -6.10 -5.48 9.97
CA ASP A 31 -5.06 -6.15 9.18
C ASP A 31 -5.38 -7.56 8.68
N LEU A 32 -6.65 -8.01 8.72
CA LEU A 32 -7.04 -9.33 8.18
C LEU A 32 -6.72 -9.45 6.68
N THR A 33 -7.04 -8.41 5.91
CA THR A 33 -6.76 -8.35 4.47
C THR A 33 -5.26 -8.44 4.19
N GLU A 34 -4.44 -7.75 4.97
CA GLU A 34 -2.98 -7.77 4.82
C GLU A 34 -2.41 -9.16 5.14
N LYS A 35 -2.90 -9.80 6.21
CA LYS A 35 -2.51 -11.17 6.59
C LYS A 35 -2.91 -12.20 5.53
N LEU A 36 -4.08 -12.07 4.92
CA LEU A 36 -4.52 -12.94 3.83
C LEU A 36 -3.62 -12.79 2.60
N LEU A 37 -3.28 -11.57 2.23
CA LEU A 37 -2.39 -11.31 1.10
C LEU A 37 -0.96 -11.82 1.37
N LEU A 38 -0.46 -11.69 2.61
CA LEU A 38 0.82 -12.28 3.02
C LEU A 38 0.79 -13.81 2.94
N ARG A 39 -0.27 -14.47 3.44
CA ARG A 39 -0.43 -15.92 3.30
C ARG A 39 -0.48 -16.35 1.84
N LEU A 40 -1.22 -15.62 0.99
CA LEU A 40 -1.29 -15.87 -0.45
C LEU A 40 0.08 -15.70 -1.12
N LEU A 41 0.86 -14.68 -0.72
CA LEU A 41 2.24 -14.51 -1.19
C LEU A 41 3.10 -15.73 -0.83
N SER A 42 3.00 -16.24 0.41
CA SER A 42 3.74 -17.43 0.85
C SER A 42 3.36 -18.68 0.06
N ILE A 43 2.07 -18.88 -0.22
CA ILE A 43 1.57 -20.06 -0.96
C ILE A 43 1.94 -19.98 -2.44
N THR A 44 1.69 -18.83 -3.07
CA THR A 44 1.84 -18.66 -4.52
C THR A 44 3.27 -18.30 -4.93
N ARG A 45 4.13 -17.94 -3.98
CA ARG A 45 5.48 -17.38 -4.19
C ARG A 45 5.50 -16.24 -5.21
N ASN A 46 4.38 -15.51 -5.34
CA ASN A 46 4.22 -14.47 -6.35
C ASN A 46 4.85 -13.14 -5.92
N GLY A 47 6.18 -13.18 -5.72
CA GLY A 47 6.97 -12.03 -5.29
C GLY A 47 6.92 -10.86 -6.29
N ARG A 48 6.74 -11.14 -7.59
CA ARG A 48 6.59 -10.07 -8.61
C ARG A 48 5.33 -9.24 -8.44
N ARG A 49 4.21 -9.83 -8.00
CA ARG A 49 2.95 -9.09 -7.86
C ARG A 49 2.73 -8.55 -6.47
N TRP A 50 3.09 -9.29 -5.43
CA TRP A 50 2.75 -8.99 -4.05
C TRP A 50 3.96 -8.90 -3.12
N GLY A 51 5.18 -9.01 -3.65
CA GLY A 51 6.41 -9.03 -2.85
C GLY A 51 6.57 -7.80 -1.95
N PHE A 52 6.04 -6.64 -2.36
CA PHE A 52 6.06 -5.39 -1.59
C PHE A 52 5.34 -5.47 -0.24
N LEU A 53 4.51 -6.49 -0.01
CA LEU A 53 3.89 -6.73 1.30
C LEU A 53 4.92 -7.25 2.32
N SER A 54 5.98 -7.91 1.85
CA SER A 54 7.05 -8.42 2.70
C SER A 54 7.97 -7.28 3.17
N PRO A 55 8.39 -7.25 4.45
CA PRO A 55 9.28 -6.22 4.98
C PRO A 55 10.64 -6.16 4.26
N ASP A 56 11.14 -7.30 3.77
CA ASP A 56 12.41 -7.38 3.04
C ASP A 56 12.37 -6.79 1.62
N HIS A 57 11.19 -6.42 1.11
CA HIS A 57 11.05 -5.95 -0.26
C HIS A 57 11.42 -4.46 -0.39
N PRO A 58 12.16 -4.04 -1.43
CA PRO A 58 12.59 -2.64 -1.60
C PRO A 58 11.44 -1.64 -1.72
N LEU A 59 10.25 -2.11 -2.11
CA LEU A 59 9.03 -1.30 -2.25
C LEU A 59 8.14 -1.29 -1.00
N HIS A 60 8.51 -2.03 0.04
CA HIS A 60 7.73 -2.10 1.27
C HIS A 60 7.55 -0.73 1.96
N PRO A 61 8.57 0.14 2.06
CA PRO A 61 8.38 1.47 2.65
C PRO A 61 7.37 2.33 1.88
N TYR A 62 7.37 2.24 0.55
CA TYR A 62 6.41 2.95 -0.29
C TYR A 62 4.98 2.44 -0.07
N TYR A 63 4.80 1.12 0.00
CA TYR A 63 3.51 0.52 0.35
C TYR A 63 2.99 0.99 1.73
N LEU A 64 3.84 0.97 2.76
CA LEU A 64 3.48 1.43 4.10
C LEU A 64 3.06 2.90 4.11
N GLN A 65 3.81 3.77 3.41
CA GLN A 65 3.48 5.18 3.29
C GLN A 65 2.09 5.38 2.67
N GLN A 66 1.77 4.65 1.59
CA GLN A 66 0.43 4.71 0.98
C GLN A 66 -0.66 4.20 1.93
N LYS A 67 -0.41 3.09 2.64
CA LYS A 67 -1.36 2.52 3.61
C LYS A 67 -1.68 3.52 4.72
N VAL A 68 -0.67 4.15 5.30
CA VAL A 68 -0.83 5.16 6.36
C VAL A 68 -1.55 6.40 5.82
N SER A 69 -1.15 6.90 4.65
CA SER A 69 -1.78 8.05 4.00
C SER A 69 -3.29 7.82 3.81
N GLU A 70 -3.69 6.64 3.33
CA GLU A 70 -5.10 6.28 3.14
C GLU A 70 -5.84 6.11 4.47
N ARG A 71 -5.22 5.53 5.50
CA ARG A 71 -5.81 5.47 6.86
C ARG A 71 -6.04 6.87 7.42
N CYS A 72 -5.06 7.77 7.30
CA CYS A 72 -5.20 9.16 7.71
C CYS A 72 -6.32 9.87 6.94
N ARG A 73 -6.47 9.58 5.64
CA ARG A 73 -7.56 10.12 4.81
C ARG A 73 -8.95 9.64 5.28
N ILE A 74 -9.06 8.37 5.67
CA ILE A 74 -10.31 7.78 6.19
C ILE A 74 -10.67 8.36 7.56
N LEU A 75 -9.66 8.57 8.41
CA LEU A 75 -9.84 9.13 9.75
C LEU A 75 -10.06 10.64 9.74
N ARG A 76 -9.67 11.36 8.68
CA ARG A 76 -9.88 12.80 8.58
C ARG A 76 -11.40 13.07 8.56
N PRO A 77 -11.94 13.81 9.55
CA PRO A 77 -13.37 14.09 9.62
C PRO A 77 -13.77 14.89 8.38
N ARG A 78 -14.88 14.48 7.76
CA ARG A 78 -15.46 15.09 6.56
C ARG A 78 -16.19 16.40 6.90
N THR A 79 -15.59 17.27 7.71
CA THR A 79 -16.17 18.55 8.15
C THR A 79 -15.65 19.76 7.39
N ALA A 80 -14.65 19.63 6.51
CA ALA A 80 -14.07 20.77 5.79
C ALA A 80 -14.70 21.07 4.41
N ALA A 81 -15.75 20.36 3.98
CA ALA A 81 -16.34 20.51 2.64
C ALA A 81 -17.84 20.90 2.63
N ALA A 82 -18.41 21.24 3.79
CA ALA A 82 -19.83 21.60 3.91
C ALA A 82 -20.06 22.78 4.88
N ALA A 83 -19.14 23.75 4.89
CA ALA A 83 -19.25 24.98 5.68
C ALA A 83 -19.08 26.25 4.83
N ASP A 84 -19.35 26.17 3.52
CA ASP A 84 -19.40 27.33 2.62
C ASP A 84 -20.52 27.14 1.59
N ARG A 85 -21.76 27.32 2.06
CA ARG A 85 -22.93 27.70 1.26
C ARG A 85 -23.88 28.49 2.13
#